data_AF-A0A7C6FBD5-F1
#
_entry.id   AF-A0A7C6FBD5-F1
#
_cell.length_a   1.000
_cell.length_b   1.000
_cell.length_c   1.000
_cell.angle_alpha   90.00
_cell.angle_beta   90.00
_cell.angle_gamma   90.00
#
_symmetry.space_group_name_H-M   'P 1'
#
loop_
_entity.id
_entity.type
_entity.pdbx_description
1 polymer ?
#
loop_
_entity_poly.entity_id
_entity_poly.type
_entity_poly.pdbx_seq_one_letter_code
_entity_poly.pdbx_strand_id
1 'polypeptide(L)'
;MITNELKNQVDKIWETFWTGGISNPLTVVEQFTFLIFIKSLDTAQNKIDKQKRLNPELKDIFSQKEAKLRWKNFKDLTAEAMFELFSTQMFPFIKSLSSTQSSFAHYMKDASFLIPT
;
A
#
# COMPACT_ATOMS: atom_id res chain seq x y z
N MET A 1 -4.03 25.06 -0.85
CA MET A 1 -3.89 25.12 -2.31
C MET A 1 -3.05 23.94 -2.77
N ILE A 2 -3.52 23.18 -3.76
CA ILE A 2 -2.68 22.20 -4.47
C ILE A 2 -1.66 23.00 -5.28
N THR A 3 -0.37 22.70 -5.17
CA THR A 3 0.66 23.34 -5.98
C THR A 3 0.62 22.79 -7.42
N ASN A 4 1.01 23.60 -8.41
CA ASN A 4 1.09 23.14 -9.81
C ASN A 4 1.98 21.88 -9.95
N GLU A 5 2.99 21.76 -9.09
CA GLU A 5 3.89 20.60 -9.06
C GLU A 5 3.19 19.32 -8.61
N LEU A 6 2.36 19.37 -7.55
CA LEU A 6 1.59 18.22 -7.08
C LEU A 6 0.59 17.77 -8.14
N LYS A 7 -0.07 18.72 -8.82
CA LYS A 7 -0.98 18.42 -9.92
C LYS A 7 -0.26 17.68 -11.05
N ASN A 8 0.89 18.18 -11.49
CA ASN A 8 1.69 17.55 -12.54
C ASN A 8 2.17 16.14 -12.16
N GLN A 9 2.45 15.88 -10.88
CA GLN A 9 2.80 14.53 -10.41
C GLN A 9 1.61 13.57 -10.50
N VAL A 10 0.42 14.02 -10.09
CA VAL A 10 -0.81 13.21 -10.20
C VAL A 10 -1.13 12.89 -11.67
N ASP A 11 -1.04 13.89 -12.55
CA ASP A 11 -1.30 13.74 -13.98
C ASP A 11 -0.34 12.72 -14.62
N LYS A 12 0.96 12.76 -14.29
CA LYS A 12 1.93 11.77 -14.78
C LYS A 12 1.58 10.34 -14.37
N ILE A 13 1.16 10.15 -13.12
CA ILE A 13 0.84 8.80 -12.69
C ILE A 13 -0.44 8.32 -13.37
N TRP A 14 -1.42 9.21 -13.57
CA TRP A 14 -2.61 8.92 -14.38
C TRP A 14 -2.27 8.45 -15.80
N GLU A 15 -1.36 9.16 -16.48
CA GLU A 15 -0.87 8.77 -17.81
C GLU A 15 -0.22 7.38 -17.80
N THR A 16 0.57 7.05 -16.78
CA THR A 16 1.19 5.71 -16.63
C THR A 16 0.15 4.60 -16.49
N PHE A 17 -0.91 4.82 -15.71
CA PHE A 17 -2.00 3.85 -15.58
C PHE A 17 -2.75 3.65 -16.91
N TRP A 18 -2.98 4.74 -17.63
CA TRP A 18 -3.62 4.70 -18.94
C TRP A 18 -2.81 3.93 -19.98
N THR A 19 -1.49 4.19 -20.07
CA THR A 19 -0.59 3.47 -20.99
C THR A 19 -0.41 2.00 -20.61
N GLY A 20 -0.54 1.67 -19.31
CA GLY A 20 -0.61 0.30 -18.80
C GLY A 20 -1.93 -0.43 -19.06
N GLY A 21 -2.91 0.19 -19.72
CA GLY A 21 -4.18 -0.46 -20.06
C GLY A 21 -5.25 -0.42 -18.96
N ILE A 22 -5.00 0.32 -17.87
CA ILE A 22 -6.02 0.61 -16.85
C ILE A 22 -6.69 1.94 -17.21
N SER A 23 -7.73 1.85 -18.04
CA SER A 23 -8.47 3.03 -18.52
C SER A 23 -9.60 3.47 -17.60
N ASN A 24 -10.03 2.63 -16.65
CA ASN A 24 -11.13 2.95 -15.74
C ASN A 24 -10.65 3.88 -14.60
N PRO A 25 -11.13 5.13 -14.54
CA PRO A 25 -10.81 6.10 -13.48
C PRO A 25 -10.97 5.57 -12.05
N LEU A 26 -12.04 4.81 -11.80
CA LEU A 26 -12.35 4.29 -10.47
C LEU A 26 -11.30 3.27 -10.03
N THR A 27 -10.94 2.37 -10.95
CA THR A 27 -9.89 1.37 -10.72
C THR A 27 -8.55 2.04 -10.42
N VAL A 28 -8.19 3.09 -11.16
CA VAL A 28 -6.96 3.86 -10.91
C VAL A 28 -6.95 4.42 -9.48
N VAL A 29 -8.05 5.07 -9.05
CA VAL A 29 -8.19 5.62 -7.70
C VAL A 29 -8.09 4.52 -6.62
N GLU A 30 -8.67 3.35 -6.85
CA GLU A 30 -8.56 2.20 -5.94
C GLU A 30 -7.10 1.74 -5.80
N GLN A 31 -6.40 1.52 -6.91
CA GLN A 31 -5.00 1.09 -6.88
C GLN A 31 -4.10 2.10 -6.15
N PHE A 32 -4.32 3.40 -6.37
CA PHE A 32 -3.64 4.46 -5.64
C PHE A 32 -3.92 4.42 -4.14
N THR A 33 -5.19 4.25 -3.78
CA THR A 33 -5.61 4.21 -2.39
C THR A 33 -4.93 3.05 -1.67
N PHE A 34 -4.75 1.90 -2.33
CA PHE A 34 -4.03 0.76 -1.76
C PHE A 34 -2.56 1.07 -1.51
N LEU A 35 -1.87 1.66 -2.48
CA LEU A 35 -0.46 2.04 -2.33
C LEU A 35 -0.26 3.07 -1.22
N ILE A 36 -1.13 4.08 -1.15
CA ILE A 36 -1.11 5.10 -0.09
C ILE A 36 -1.34 4.43 1.27
N PHE A 37 -2.29 3.51 1.37
CA PHE A 37 -2.56 2.80 2.61
C PHE A 37 -1.34 1.99 3.08
N ILE A 38 -0.74 1.19 2.21
CA ILE A 38 0.45 0.38 2.54
C ILE A 38 1.61 1.28 3.00
N LYS A 39 1.84 2.41 2.30
CA LYS A 39 2.84 3.40 2.71
C LYS A 39 2.53 4.02 4.07
N SER A 40 1.26 4.27 4.37
CA SER A 40 0.83 4.81 5.66
C SER A 40 1.06 3.81 6.81
N LEU A 41 0.84 2.50 6.57
CA LEU A 41 1.16 1.44 7.52
C LEU A 41 2.66 1.38 7.82
N ASP A 42 3.53 1.41 6.80
CA ASP A 42 4.98 1.41 7.05
C ASP A 42 5.41 2.68 7.79
N THR A 43 4.81 3.83 7.48
CA THR A 43 5.05 5.08 8.21
C THR A 43 4.64 4.97 9.68
N ALA A 44 3.50 4.34 9.97
CA ALA A 44 3.05 4.07 11.33
C ALA A 44 3.99 3.11 12.06
N GLN A 45 4.43 2.04 11.40
CA GLN A 45 5.44 1.12 11.95
C GLN A 45 6.75 1.84 12.25
N ASN A 46 7.22 2.72 11.37
CA ASN A 46 8.42 3.53 11.62
C ASN A 46 8.28 4.45 12.84
N LYS A 47 7.06 4.92 13.16
CA LYS A 47 6.79 5.67 14.40
C LYS A 47 6.85 4.74 15.62
N ILE A 48 6.26 3.55 15.53
CA ILE A 48 6.32 2.52 16.58
C ILE A 48 7.78 2.13 16.85
N ASP A 49 8.57 1.85 15.81
CA ASP A 49 10.00 1.51 15.89
C ASP A 49 10.80 2.58 16.67
N LYS A 50 10.45 3.87 16.49
CA LYS A 50 11.06 4.98 17.25
C LYS A 50 10.60 5.02 18.70
N GLN A 51 9.30 4.83 18.95
CA GLN A 51 8.72 4.87 20.30
C GLN A 51 9.10 3.65 21.14
N LYS A 52 9.38 2.49 20.51
CA LYS A 52 9.85 1.28 21.17
C LYS A 52 11.16 1.46 21.93
N ARG A 53 11.97 2.44 21.54
CA ARG A 53 13.17 2.84 22.30
C ARG A 53 12.85 3.32 23.72
N LEU A 54 11.62 3.81 23.93
CA LEU A 54 11.12 4.32 25.21
C LEU A 54 10.12 3.35 25.88
N ASN A 55 9.33 2.62 25.08
CA ASN A 55 8.39 1.63 25.57
C ASN A 55 8.46 0.33 24.74
N PRO A 56 9.22 -0.68 25.19
CA PRO A 56 9.40 -1.94 24.47
C PRO A 56 8.10 -2.75 24.25
N GLU A 57 7.07 -2.53 25.05
CA GLU A 57 5.79 -3.29 25.02
C GLU A 57 4.87 -2.89 23.86
N LEU A 58 5.22 -1.86 23.07
CA LEU A 58 4.40 -1.47 21.92
C LEU A 58 4.29 -2.62 20.91
N LYS A 59 3.07 -2.90 20.45
CA LYS A 59 2.82 -3.95 19.46
C LYS A 59 3.16 -3.45 18.05
N ASP A 60 3.86 -4.27 17.28
CA ASP A 60 4.13 -3.99 15.87
C ASP A 60 2.90 -4.23 15.00
N ILE A 61 2.78 -3.45 13.94
CA ILE A 61 1.84 -3.65 12.83
C ILE A 61 2.32 -4.81 11.95
N PHE A 62 3.63 -4.88 11.69
CA PHE A 62 4.26 -5.94 10.91
C PHE A 62 5.06 -6.85 11.84
N SER A 63 4.71 -8.13 11.88
CA SER A 63 5.56 -9.13 12.54
C SER A 63 6.86 -9.36 11.75
N GLN A 64 7.81 -10.08 12.36
CA GLN A 64 9.05 -10.49 11.69
C GLN A 64 8.81 -11.26 10.38
N LYS A 65 7.73 -12.07 10.33
CA LYS A 65 7.34 -12.84 9.13
C LYS A 65 6.80 -11.94 8.01
N GLU A 66 6.23 -10.80 8.37
CA GLU A 66 5.62 -9.82 7.46
C GLU A 66 6.58 -8.68 7.12
N ALA A 67 7.84 -8.74 7.56
CA ALA A 67 8.83 -7.70 7.30
C ALA A 67 8.95 -7.39 5.79
N LYS A 68 8.86 -8.40 4.93
CA LYS A 68 8.87 -8.23 3.46
C LYS A 68 7.69 -7.42 2.90
N LEU A 69 6.59 -7.30 3.65
CA LEU A 69 5.42 -6.49 3.27
C LEU A 69 5.58 -5.01 3.64
N ARG A 70 6.69 -4.61 4.25
CA ARG A 70 6.97 -3.20 4.53
C ARG A 70 7.37 -2.48 3.25
N TRP A 71 6.82 -1.28 3.06
CA TRP A 71 7.10 -0.42 1.90
C TRP A 71 8.60 -0.30 1.60
N LYS A 72 9.41 -0.05 2.65
CA LYS A 72 10.86 0.07 2.54
C LYS A 72 11.57 -1.16 1.97
N ASN A 73 10.97 -2.35 2.06
CA ASN A 73 11.59 -3.62 1.69
C ASN A 73 11.17 -4.08 0.28
N PHE A 74 9.93 -3.80 -0.15
CA PHE A 74 9.46 -4.25 -1.47
C PHE A 74 9.56 -3.20 -2.57
N LYS A 75 9.73 -1.90 -2.25
CA LYS A 75 9.70 -0.81 -3.24
C LYS A 75 10.78 -0.89 -4.33
N ASP A 76 11.84 -1.66 -4.10
CA ASP A 76 12.97 -1.82 -5.03
C ASP A 76 12.96 -3.20 -5.71
N LEU A 77 11.91 -4.00 -5.54
CA LEU A 77 11.73 -5.26 -6.26
C LEU A 77 11.41 -5.02 -7.74
N THR A 78 11.55 -6.06 -8.57
CA THR A 78 11.07 -6.00 -9.95
C THR A 78 9.55 -5.93 -9.99
N ALA A 79 9.00 -5.45 -11.11
CA ALA A 79 7.56 -5.30 -11.26
C ALA A 79 6.82 -6.64 -11.07
N GLU A 80 7.38 -7.73 -11.60
CA GLU A 80 6.85 -9.10 -11.48
C GLU A 80 6.83 -9.57 -10.03
N ALA A 81 7.94 -9.37 -9.31
CA ALA A 81 8.05 -9.74 -7.90
C ALA A 81 7.10 -8.91 -7.02
N MET A 82 6.90 -7.62 -7.34
CA MET A 82 5.88 -6.82 -6.64
C MET A 82 4.48 -7.32 -6.94
N PHE A 83 4.15 -7.61 -8.20
CA PHE A 83 2.84 -8.12 -8.57
C PHE A 83 2.52 -9.43 -7.84
N GLU A 84 3.47 -10.36 -7.80
CA GLU A 84 3.33 -11.62 -7.06
C GLU A 84 3.15 -11.37 -5.56
N LEU A 85 3.99 -10.53 -4.95
CA LEU A 85 3.91 -10.20 -3.52
C LEU A 85 2.55 -9.60 -3.14
N PHE A 86 2.04 -8.68 -3.98
CA PHE A 86 0.79 -8.00 -3.75
C PHE A 86 -0.40 -8.97 -3.85
N SER A 87 -0.41 -9.78 -4.90
CA SER A 87 -1.48 -10.73 -5.18
C SER A 87 -1.53 -11.89 -4.17
N THR A 88 -0.38 -12.36 -3.70
CA THR A 88 -0.31 -13.58 -2.85
C THR A 88 -0.34 -13.29 -1.36
N GLN A 89 0.23 -12.16 -0.91
CA GLN A 89 0.54 -11.95 0.51
C GLN A 89 0.10 -10.61 1.06
N MET A 90 0.19 -9.54 0.27
CA MET A 90 -0.19 -8.20 0.74
C MET A 90 -1.69 -8.11 1.05
N PHE A 91 -2.58 -8.56 0.16
CA PHE A 91 -4.02 -8.49 0.44
C PHE A 91 -4.46 -9.34 1.62
N PRO A 92 -4.04 -10.62 1.75
CA PRO A 92 -4.32 -11.39 2.96
C PRO A 92 -3.85 -10.69 4.25
N PHE A 93 -2.64 -10.11 4.24
CA PHE A 93 -2.13 -9.35 5.38
C PHE A 93 -3.01 -8.14 5.70
N ILE A 94 -3.34 -7.34 4.70
CA ILE A 94 -4.22 -6.18 4.86
C ILE A 94 -5.61 -6.60 5.40
N LYS A 95 -6.17 -7.71 4.92
CA LYS A 95 -7.43 -8.28 5.43
C LYS A 95 -7.31 -8.73 6.89
N SER A 96 -6.15 -9.26 7.30
CA SER A 96 -5.93 -9.65 8.70
C SER A 96 -5.86 -8.46 9.66
N LEU A 97 -5.35 -7.30 9.21
CA LEU A 97 -5.34 -6.07 9.99
C LEU A 97 -6.74 -5.48 10.21
N SER A 98 -7.67 -5.81 9.32
CA SER A 98 -8.99 -5.20 9.24
C SER A 98 -10.10 -5.99 9.98
N SER A 99 -9.73 -7.10 10.66
CA SER A 99 -10.63 -7.87 11.54
C SER A 99 -11.24 -7.04 12.67
N THR A 100 -10.72 -5.84 12.92
CA THR A 100 -11.34 -4.80 13.75
C THR A 100 -12.13 -3.88 12.81
N GLN A 101 -13.46 -4.06 12.72
CA GLN A 101 -14.45 -3.33 11.89
C GLN A 101 -14.04 -1.89 11.52
N SER A 102 -13.21 -1.72 10.50
CA SER A 102 -12.83 -0.42 9.96
C SER A 102 -13.43 -0.29 8.57
N SER A 103 -13.85 0.92 8.17
CA SER A 103 -14.44 1.17 6.84
C SER A 103 -13.55 0.65 5.71
N PHE A 104 -12.24 0.62 5.94
CA PHE A 104 -11.24 0.09 5.04
C PHE A 104 -11.36 -1.43 4.80
N ALA A 105 -11.75 -2.21 5.81
CA ALA A 105 -12.00 -3.66 5.68
C ALA A 105 -13.06 -3.97 4.61
N HIS A 106 -14.08 -3.12 4.51
CA HIS A 106 -15.17 -3.27 3.56
C HIS A 106 -14.69 -3.07 2.12
N TYR A 107 -13.87 -2.05 1.88
CA TYR A 107 -13.27 -1.78 0.56
C TYR A 107 -12.23 -2.82 0.14
N MET A 108 -11.53 -3.46 1.08
CA MET A 108 -10.54 -4.49 0.78
C MET A 108 -11.12 -5.88 0.45
N LYS A 109 -12.40 -6.13 0.75
CA LYS A 109 -12.99 -7.46 0.66
C LYS A 109 -12.87 -8.04 -0.76
N ASP A 110 -13.18 -7.21 -1.76
CA ASP A 110 -13.21 -7.58 -3.18
C ASP A 110 -12.06 -6.93 -3.98
N ALA A 111 -11.09 -6.33 -3.28
CA ALA A 111 -9.95 -5.66 -3.89
C ALA A 111 -9.00 -6.64 -4.59
N SER A 112 -8.59 -6.29 -5.81
CA SER A 112 -7.54 -6.97 -6.59
C SER A 112 -6.49 -5.96 -7.03
N PHE A 113 -5.22 -6.40 -7.11
CA PHE A 113 -4.14 -5.57 -7.64
C PHE A 113 -4.07 -5.77 -9.14
N LEU A 114 -4.25 -4.67 -9.88
CA LEU A 114 -4.41 -4.71 -11.33
C LEU A 114 -3.26 -4.01 -12.06
N ILE A 115 -2.29 -3.45 -11.32
CA ILE A 115 -1.15 -2.75 -11.93
C ILE A 115 -0.35 -3.76 -12.76
N PRO A 116 -0.24 -3.54 -14.09
CA PRO A 116 0.54 -4.43 -14.95
C PRO A 116 2.03 -4.35 -14.60
N THR A 117 2.74 -5.44 -14.88
CA THR A 117 4.20 -5.55 -14.81
C THR A 117 4.86 -4.86 -15.99
#